data_AF-A0A4D4JXR3-F1
#
_entry.id   AF-A0A4D4JXR3-F1
#
_cell.length_a   1.000
_cell.length_b   1.000
_cell.length_c   1.000
_cell.angle_alpha   90.00
_cell.angle_beta   90.00
_cell.angle_gamma   90.00
#
_symmetry.space_group_name_H-M   'P 1'
#
loop_
_entity.id
_entity.type
_entity.pdbx_description
1 polymer ?
#
loop_
_entity_poly.entity_id
_entity_poly.type
_entity_poly.pdbx_seq_one_letter_code
_entity_poly.pdbx_strand_id
1 'polypeptide(L)'
;MGAVAKVVAQYPSAFWRDAGLAGAAFSRLGPLQEIHDMSGPGGRPAALFGFAHAGAVGPDFEEALTAQLAQCFGPAAATPDILHVRNWSTERWTALSTVRRLADYSLSATPATSSPPSTADRTGRRPRRRPRTPDTSKAPSPPRNARPTTSWPRRRVPPAAAA
;
A
#
# COMPACT_ATOMS: atom_id res chain seq x y z
N MET A 1 -2.86 9.01 -3.66
CA MET A 1 -2.21 8.58 -2.40
C MET A 1 -2.82 7.25 -1.95
N GLY A 2 -2.08 6.42 -1.20
CA GLY A 2 -2.57 5.12 -0.69
C GLY A 2 -3.55 5.24 0.48
N ALA A 3 -4.05 4.12 1.02
CA ALA A 3 -4.95 4.14 2.18
C ALA A 3 -4.17 4.31 3.49
N VAL A 4 -3.68 5.53 3.69
CA VAL A 4 -2.88 5.93 4.86
C VAL A 4 -3.49 7.17 5.53
N ALA A 5 -3.24 7.28 6.82
CA ALA A 5 -3.41 8.51 7.57
C ALA A 5 -2.04 9.07 7.96
N LYS A 6 -1.86 10.37 7.79
CA LYS A 6 -0.69 11.09 8.30
C LYS A 6 -1.02 11.63 9.69
N VAL A 7 -0.12 11.40 10.63
CA VAL A 7 -0.21 11.89 12.00
C VAL A 7 0.92 12.89 12.24
N VAL A 8 0.61 14.02 12.87
CA VAL A 8 1.59 14.98 13.38
C VAL A 8 1.20 15.37 14.80
N ALA A 9 2.07 15.10 15.76
CA ALA A 9 1.94 15.48 17.16
C ALA A 9 2.89 16.64 17.44
N GLN A 10 2.36 17.81 17.80
CA GLN A 10 3.13 18.99 18.16
C GLN A 10 3.25 19.12 19.68
N TYR A 11 4.38 19.64 20.13
CA TYR A 11 4.72 19.78 21.56
C TYR A 11 5.32 21.16 21.86
N PRO A 12 5.34 21.59 23.14
CA PRO A 12 5.95 22.87 23.55
C PRO A 12 7.46 22.95 23.28
N SER A 13 8.14 21.80 23.35
CA SER A 13 9.57 21.63 23.12
C SER A 13 9.88 20.25 22.54
N ALA A 14 11.04 20.11 21.90
CA ALA A 14 11.53 18.85 21.39
C ALA A 14 12.25 18.06 22.50
N PHE A 15 11.52 17.71 23.58
CA PHE A 15 12.08 17.08 24.78
C PHE A 15 12.84 15.78 24.49
N TRP A 16 12.51 15.07 23.41
CA TRP A 16 13.26 13.89 22.96
C TRP A 16 14.69 14.25 22.59
N ARG A 17 14.94 15.43 21.99
CA ARG A 17 16.29 15.92 21.68
C ARG A 17 17.06 16.28 22.94
N ASP A 18 16.40 16.88 23.92
CA ASP A 18 17.01 17.18 25.23
C ASP A 18 17.42 15.89 25.96
N ALA A 19 16.70 14.79 25.70
CA ALA A 19 17.04 13.43 26.14
C ALA A 19 18.06 12.70 25.25
N GLY A 20 18.64 13.36 24.24
CA GLY A 20 19.63 12.79 23.33
C GLY A 20 19.05 11.88 22.24
N LEU A 21 17.73 11.86 22.04
CA LEU A 21 17.06 11.07 21.01
C LEU A 21 16.93 11.86 19.70
N ALA A 22 17.07 11.16 18.58
CA ALA A 22 16.93 11.74 17.24
C ALA A 22 15.47 12.07 16.84
N GLY A 23 14.49 11.68 17.66
CA GLY A 23 13.07 11.75 17.31
C GLY A 23 12.64 10.73 16.24
N ALA A 24 13.44 9.67 16.04
CA ALA A 24 13.13 8.58 15.10
C ALA A 24 12.87 7.27 15.85
N ALA A 25 11.83 6.53 15.47
CA ALA A 25 11.51 5.22 16.04
C ALA A 25 10.83 4.30 15.02
N PHE A 26 11.06 2.99 15.17
CA PHE A 26 10.29 1.93 14.51
C PHE A 26 9.57 1.11 15.57
N SER A 27 8.26 0.92 15.41
CA SER A 27 7.45 0.16 16.35
C SER A 27 6.56 -0.85 15.65
N ARG A 28 6.40 -2.02 16.27
CA ARG A 28 5.36 -3.01 15.91
C ARG A 28 4.17 -2.97 16.87
N LEU A 29 4.20 -2.07 17.84
CA LEU A 29 3.16 -1.86 18.85
C LEU A 29 2.57 -0.47 18.66
N GLY A 30 1.25 -0.40 18.45
CA GLY A 30 0.54 0.86 18.24
C GLY A 30 0.34 1.21 16.75
N PRO A 31 -0.29 2.37 16.49
CA PRO A 31 -0.76 2.72 15.14
C PRO A 31 0.33 3.14 14.15
N LEU A 32 1.47 3.67 14.62
CA LEU A 32 2.56 4.14 13.75
C LEU A 32 3.67 3.10 13.64
N GLN A 33 4.02 2.68 12.43
CA GLN A 33 5.16 1.78 12.25
C GLN A 33 6.49 2.54 12.26
N GLU A 34 6.48 3.74 11.70
CA GLU A 34 7.64 4.63 11.59
C GLU A 34 7.27 6.00 12.13
N ILE A 35 8.14 6.54 12.98
CA ILE A 35 8.00 7.85 13.61
C ILE A 35 9.28 8.63 13.36
N HIS A 36 9.14 9.91 13.04
CA HIS A 36 10.25 10.78 12.71
C HIS A 36 10.04 12.19 13.29
N ASP A 37 11.15 12.88 13.50
CA ASP A 37 11.17 14.28 13.88
C ASP A 37 10.77 15.17 12.68
N MET A 38 9.77 16.03 12.87
CA MET A 38 9.31 17.06 11.92
C MET A 38 9.52 18.47 12.49
N SER A 39 10.38 18.62 13.50
CA SER A 39 10.58 19.91 14.15
C SER A 39 11.20 20.91 13.19
N GLY A 40 10.74 22.15 13.26
CA GLY A 40 11.29 23.24 12.44
C GLY A 40 12.72 23.63 12.85
N PRO A 41 13.32 24.61 12.15
CA PRO A 41 14.64 25.14 12.49
C PRO A 41 14.73 25.52 13.97
N GLY A 42 15.82 25.12 14.63
CA GLY A 42 15.98 25.33 16.08
C GLY A 42 15.05 24.47 16.96
N GLY A 43 14.40 23.45 16.40
CA GLY A 43 13.48 22.56 17.13
C GLY A 43 12.10 23.16 17.35
N ARG A 44 11.71 24.21 16.58
CA ARG A 44 10.44 24.92 16.74
C ARG A 44 9.72 25.10 15.39
N PRO A 45 8.41 24.76 15.29
CA PRO A 45 7.64 23.99 16.29
C PRO A 45 8.29 22.62 16.51
N ALA A 46 8.13 22.05 17.71
CA ALA A 46 8.59 20.69 18.00
C ALA A 46 7.49 19.72 17.57
N ALA A 47 7.80 18.78 16.69
CA ALA A 47 6.81 17.86 16.17
C ALA A 47 7.38 16.48 15.89
N LEU A 48 6.59 15.45 16.17
CA LEU A 48 6.79 14.08 15.70
C LEU A 48 5.72 13.77 14.66
N PHE A 49 6.09 13.03 13.62
CA PHE A 49 5.15 12.58 12.60
C PHE A 49 5.34 11.12 12.25
N GLY A 50 4.27 10.52 11.72
CA GLY A 50 4.31 9.16 11.19
C GLY A 50 3.10 8.88 10.30
N PHE A 51 3.02 7.65 9.82
CA PHE A 51 1.89 7.16 9.04
C PHE A 51 1.23 5.98 9.75
N ALA A 52 -0.10 5.96 9.70
CA ALA A 52 -0.94 4.84 10.10
C ALA A 52 -1.69 4.30 8.89
N HIS A 53 -2.10 3.03 8.96
CA HIS A 53 -3.09 2.51 8.02
C HIS A 53 -4.41 3.27 8.18
N ALA A 54 -5.05 3.65 7.08
CA ALA A 54 -6.29 4.43 7.13
C ALA A 54 -7.42 3.71 7.89
N GLY A 55 -7.42 2.37 7.90
CA GLY A 55 -8.40 1.56 8.64
C GLY A 55 -8.18 1.52 10.16
N ALA A 56 -7.00 1.92 10.64
CA ALA A 56 -6.71 2.01 12.08
C ALA A 56 -7.33 3.26 12.72
N VAL A 57 -7.67 4.28 11.93
CA VAL A 57 -8.29 5.51 12.44
C VAL A 57 -9.73 5.23 12.84
N GLY A 58 -9.96 5.15 14.14
CA GLY A 58 -11.25 4.90 14.79
C GLY A 58 -11.31 5.54 16.18
N PRO A 59 -12.31 5.21 17.00
CA PRO A 59 -12.56 5.86 18.30
C PRO A 59 -11.34 5.86 19.24
N ASP A 60 -10.60 4.75 19.33
CA ASP A 60 -9.49 4.59 20.28
C ASP A 60 -8.12 4.95 19.70
N PHE A 61 -8.10 5.52 18.48
CA PHE A 61 -6.86 5.76 17.74
C PHE A 61 -5.94 6.75 18.45
N GLU A 62 -6.50 7.85 18.98
CA GLU A 62 -5.71 8.89 19.64
C GLU A 62 -5.09 8.39 20.94
N GLU A 63 -5.83 7.62 21.74
CA GLU A 63 -5.31 7.01 22.97
C GLU A 63 -4.20 6.00 22.67
N ALA A 64 -4.42 5.10 21.69
CA ALA A 64 -3.40 4.13 21.29
C ALA A 64 -2.14 4.83 20.73
N LEU A 65 -2.32 5.94 20.04
CA LEU A 65 -1.24 6.75 19.50
C LEU A 65 -0.43 7.45 20.59
N THR A 66 -1.08 8.16 21.52
CA THR A 66 -0.36 8.89 22.57
C THR A 66 0.32 7.92 23.53
N ALA A 67 -0.30 6.76 23.82
CA ALA A 67 0.34 5.68 24.56
C ALA A 67 1.60 5.15 23.85
N GLN A 68 1.52 4.94 22.53
CA GLN A 68 2.68 4.53 21.72
C GLN A 68 3.80 5.59 21.77
N LEU A 69 3.46 6.86 21.57
CA LEU A 69 4.44 7.95 21.62
C LEU A 69 5.11 8.03 23.00
N ALA A 70 4.34 7.84 24.08
CA ALA A 70 4.85 7.80 25.45
C ALA A 70 5.83 6.64 25.67
N GLN A 71 5.54 5.47 25.10
CA GLN A 71 6.45 4.32 25.16
C GLN A 71 7.76 4.58 24.40
N CYS A 72 7.70 5.26 23.25
CA CYS A 72 8.88 5.50 22.42
C CYS A 72 9.76 6.65 22.92
N PHE A 73 9.17 7.74 23.41
CA PHE A 73 9.88 9.00 23.70
C PHE A 73 9.74 9.46 25.15
N GLY A 74 9.05 8.70 26.00
CA GLY A 74 8.84 9.00 27.42
C GLY A 74 7.51 9.72 27.72
N PRO A 75 7.15 9.86 29.00
CA PRO A 75 5.80 10.28 29.42
C PRO A 75 5.31 11.61 28.85
N ALA A 76 6.22 12.58 28.60
CA ALA A 76 5.86 13.87 28.01
C ALA A 76 5.24 13.74 26.60
N ALA A 77 5.53 12.64 25.89
CA ALA A 77 4.98 12.40 24.55
C ALA A 77 3.49 12.01 24.58
N ALA A 78 2.94 11.65 25.75
CA ALA A 78 1.52 11.30 25.91
C ALA A 78 0.58 12.51 25.74
N THR A 79 1.10 13.73 25.87
CA THR A 79 0.31 14.96 25.92
C THR A 79 0.77 15.96 24.85
N PRO A 80 0.49 15.72 23.56
CA PRO A 80 0.74 16.72 22.53
C PRO A 80 -0.17 17.94 22.70
N ASP A 81 0.35 19.14 22.44
CA ASP A 81 -0.45 20.38 22.42
C ASP A 81 -1.47 20.34 21.28
N ILE A 82 -1.05 19.79 20.14
CA ILE A 82 -1.88 19.68 18.95
C ILE A 82 -1.62 18.34 18.30
N LEU A 83 -2.69 17.59 18.05
CA LEU A 83 -2.66 16.35 17.32
C LEU A 83 -3.39 16.49 15.98
N HIS A 84 -2.66 16.41 14.88
CA HIS A 84 -3.22 16.41 13.54
C HIS A 84 -3.27 15.01 12.97
N VAL A 85 -4.47 14.49 12.74
CA VAL A 85 -4.69 13.22 12.03
C VAL A 85 -5.39 13.51 10.70
N ARG A 86 -4.68 13.31 9.60
CA ARG A 86 -5.26 13.44 8.25
C ARG A 86 -5.36 12.09 7.59
N ASN A 87 -6.58 11.53 7.55
CA ASN A 87 -6.87 10.35 6.75
C ASN A 87 -6.99 10.75 5.27
N TRP A 88 -6.01 10.34 4.46
CA TRP A 88 -5.99 10.66 3.03
C TRP A 88 -6.84 9.71 2.20
N SER A 89 -7.28 8.58 2.76
CA SER A 89 -8.11 7.62 2.01
C SER A 89 -9.53 8.11 1.76
N THR A 90 -9.97 9.16 2.46
CA THR A 90 -11.31 9.74 2.34
C THR A 90 -11.31 11.10 1.64
N GLU A 91 -10.14 11.60 1.23
CA GLU A 91 -10.03 12.90 0.58
C GLU A 91 -10.35 12.77 -0.92
N ARG A 92 -11.42 13.46 -1.35
CA ARG A 92 -12.07 13.25 -2.66
C ARG A 92 -11.20 13.54 -3.89
N TRP A 93 -10.17 14.37 -3.77
CA TRP A 93 -9.33 14.79 -4.89
C TRP A 93 -8.00 14.04 -4.95
N THR A 94 -7.65 13.29 -3.92
CA THR A 94 -6.36 12.59 -3.78
C THR A 94 -6.50 11.09 -3.59
N ALA A 95 -7.70 10.60 -3.24
CA ALA A 95 -8.04 9.19 -3.14
C ALA A 95 -9.01 8.75 -4.25
N LEU A 96 -8.67 7.63 -4.89
CA LEU A 96 -9.63 6.90 -5.71
C LEU A 96 -10.69 6.26 -4.81
N SER A 97 -11.93 6.13 -5.30
CA SER A 97 -13.01 5.41 -4.60
C SER A 97 -12.65 3.97 -4.22
N THR A 98 -11.66 3.39 -4.90
CA THR A 98 -11.18 2.02 -4.72
C THR A 98 -9.90 1.94 -3.87
N VAL A 99 -9.35 3.05 -3.37
CA VAL A 99 -8.05 3.10 -2.65
C VAL A 99 -7.99 2.11 -1.47
N ARG A 100 -9.11 1.90 -0.78
CA ARG A 100 -9.21 1.00 0.36
C ARG A 100 -9.08 -0.48 -0.03
N ARG A 101 -9.42 -0.86 -1.28
CA ARG A 101 -9.20 -2.21 -1.83
C ARG A 101 -7.77 -2.41 -2.32
N LEU A 102 -7.09 -1.33 -2.73
CA LEU A 102 -5.69 -1.38 -3.19
C LEU A 102 -4.68 -1.40 -2.05
N ALA A 103 -5.13 -1.09 -0.83
CA ALA A 103 -4.27 -1.04 0.34
C ALA A 103 -3.97 -2.42 0.94
N ASP A 104 -4.60 -3.47 0.40
CA ASP A 104 -4.25 -4.85 0.68
C ASP A 104 -2.98 -5.21 -0.12
N TYR A 105 -1.81 -4.93 0.46
CA TYR A 105 -0.52 -5.28 -0.17
C TYR A 105 -0.35 -6.80 -0.36
N SER A 106 -1.21 -7.62 0.26
CA SER A 106 -1.36 -9.05 -0.05
C SER A 106 -1.62 -9.31 -1.55
N LEU A 107 -2.29 -8.38 -2.22
CA LEU A 107 -2.63 -8.50 -3.65
C LEU A 107 -1.46 -8.15 -4.59
N SER A 108 -0.31 -7.76 -4.06
CA SER A 108 0.92 -7.58 -4.86
C SER A 108 1.66 -8.91 -5.12
N ALA A 109 1.23 -10.00 -4.48
CA ALA A 109 1.60 -11.34 -4.90
C ALA A 109 0.82 -11.70 -6.17
N THR A 110 1.54 -11.99 -7.27
CA THR A 110 0.94 -12.58 -8.47
C THR A 110 0.05 -13.78 -8.09
N PRO A 111 -1.12 -13.98 -8.73
CA PRO A 111 -2.04 -15.09 -8.42
C PRO A 111 -1.42 -16.49 -8.63
N ALA A 112 -0.22 -16.57 -9.19
CA ALA A 112 0.45 -17.80 -9.57
C ALA A 112 1.05 -18.59 -8.39
N THR A 113 1.18 -17.97 -7.21
CA THR A 113 1.89 -18.60 -6.07
C THR A 113 0.97 -18.89 -4.89
N SER A 114 -0.23 -19.41 -5.16
CA SER A 114 -1.04 -20.06 -4.15
C SER A 114 -1.71 -21.30 -4.73
N SER A 115 -0.88 -22.25 -5.17
CA SER A 115 -1.31 -23.64 -5.25
C SER A 115 -0.47 -24.43 -4.25
N PRO A 116 -1.06 -25.07 -3.23
CA PRO A 116 -0.32 -26.05 -2.46
C PRO A 116 0.15 -27.15 -3.42
N PRO A 117 1.32 -27.78 -3.19
CA PRO A 117 1.69 -28.96 -3.97
C PRO A 117 0.58 -29.98 -3.82
N SER A 118 0.03 -30.44 -4.94
CA SER A 118 -1.03 -31.44 -4.98
C SER A 118 -0.60 -32.64 -4.13
N THR A 119 -1.35 -32.95 -3.07
CA THR A 119 -1.12 -34.11 -2.18
C THR A 119 -1.54 -35.42 -2.85
N ALA A 120 -1.26 -35.58 -4.14
CA ALA A 120 -1.60 -36.76 -4.92
C ALA A 120 -0.34 -37.48 -5.40
N ASP A 121 0.60 -37.76 -4.49
CA ASP A 121 1.55 -38.86 -4.69
C ASP A 121 2.02 -39.45 -3.35
N ARG A 122 1.08 -40.06 -2.62
CA ARG A 122 1.44 -40.95 -1.50
C ARG A 122 0.54 -42.18 -1.44
N THR A 123 0.30 -42.80 -2.58
CA THR A 123 -0.02 -44.23 -2.64
C THR A 123 0.67 -44.81 -3.87
N GLY A 124 1.69 -45.63 -3.64
CA GLY A 124 2.51 -46.26 -4.68
C GLY A 124 1.74 -47.28 -5.51
N ARG A 125 0.81 -46.80 -6.36
CA ARG A 125 0.11 -47.62 -7.34
C ARG A 125 0.30 -47.00 -8.73
N ARG A 126 1.24 -47.57 -9.49
CA ARG A 126 1.40 -47.27 -10.91
C ARG A 126 0.06 -47.48 -11.64
N PRO A 127 -0.50 -46.48 -12.34
CA PRO A 127 -1.64 -46.73 -13.19
C PRO A 127 -1.21 -47.56 -14.41
N ARG A 128 -1.97 -48.62 -14.70
CA ARG A 128 -1.77 -49.45 -15.91
C ARG A 128 -1.95 -48.58 -17.15
N ARG A 129 -0.98 -48.64 -18.08
CA ARG A 129 -1.06 -47.99 -19.40
C ARG A 129 -2.32 -48.46 -20.13
N ARG A 130 -3.18 -47.52 -20.56
CA ARG A 130 -4.24 -47.80 -21.53
C ARG A 130 -3.63 -47.86 -22.95
N PRO A 131 -4.18 -48.69 -23.86
CA PRO A 131 -3.76 -48.69 -25.26
C PRO A 131 -4.20 -47.39 -25.94
N ARG A 132 -3.35 -46.90 -26.84
CA ARG A 132 -3.52 -45.67 -27.58
C ARG A 132 -4.37 -45.95 -28.82
N THR A 133 -5.56 -45.37 -28.92
CA THR A 133 -6.33 -45.34 -30.17
C THR A 133 -5.78 -44.25 -31.10
N PRO A 134 -5.78 -44.44 -32.44
CA PRO A 134 -5.42 -43.38 -33.37
C PRO A 134 -6.57 -42.38 -33.47
N ASP A 135 -6.25 -41.09 -33.35
CA ASP A 135 -7.19 -40.00 -33.61
C ASP A 135 -7.12 -39.64 -35.11
N THR A 136 -8.22 -39.83 -35.82
CA THR A 136 -8.37 -39.51 -37.25
C THR A 136 -8.96 -38.12 -37.51
N SER A 137 -9.04 -37.23 -36.52
CA SER A 137 -9.57 -35.88 -36.71
C SER A 137 -8.46 -34.82 -36.83
N LYS A 138 -7.74 -34.80 -37.95
CA LYS A 138 -6.83 -33.69 -38.26
C LYS A 138 -7.09 -33.11 -39.65
N ALA A 139 -7.86 -32.04 -39.70
CA ALA A 139 -7.94 -31.19 -40.89
C ALA A 139 -6.64 -30.36 -41.02
N PRO A 140 -6.11 -30.14 -42.25
CA PRO A 140 -4.89 -29.37 -42.44
C PRO A 140 -5.09 -27.88 -42.13
N SER A 141 -4.15 -27.29 -41.41
CA SER A 141 -4.10 -25.85 -41.12
C SER A 141 -3.70 -25.05 -42.37
N PRO A 142 -4.29 -23.86 -42.61
CA PRO A 142 -3.92 -23.03 -43.75
C PRO A 142 -2.56 -22.34 -43.55
N PRO A 143 -1.88 -21.93 -44.65
CA PRO A 143 -0.54 -21.39 -44.59
C PRO A 143 -0.47 -20.03 -43.88
N ARG A 144 0.57 -19.93 -43.06
CA ARG A 144 1.01 -18.76 -42.30
C ARG A 144 1.60 -17.73 -43.26
N ASN A 145 0.77 -16.83 -43.81
CA ASN A 145 1.16 -15.50 -44.31
C ASN A 145 -0.06 -14.73 -44.86
N ALA A 146 -0.86 -14.13 -43.97
CA ALA A 146 -1.77 -13.05 -44.32
C ALA A 146 -1.39 -11.84 -43.46
N ARG A 147 -0.88 -10.77 -44.10
CA ARG A 147 -0.61 -9.49 -43.44
C ARG A 147 -1.93 -8.77 -43.21
N PRO A 148 -2.29 -8.35 -41.98
CA PRO A 148 -3.43 -7.47 -41.79
C PRO A 148 -3.06 -6.05 -42.25
N THR A 149 -3.64 -5.59 -43.36
CA THR A 149 -3.70 -4.16 -43.69
C THR A 149 -4.84 -3.54 -42.91
N THR A 150 -4.55 -2.99 -41.74
CA THR A 150 -5.52 -2.18 -40.99
C THR A 150 -5.15 -0.70 -41.15
N SER A 151 -5.87 -0.01 -42.02
CA SER A 151 -5.82 1.44 -42.18
C SER A 151 -6.47 2.12 -40.97
N TRP A 152 -5.73 3.01 -40.30
CA TRP A 152 -6.29 3.89 -39.26
C TRP A 152 -7.00 5.09 -39.91
N PRO A 153 -8.22 5.46 -39.48
CA PRO A 153 -8.84 6.69 -39.95
C PRO A 153 -8.10 7.90 -39.35
N ARG A 154 -7.59 8.78 -40.21
CA ARG A 154 -6.98 10.06 -39.80
C ARG A 154 -8.06 10.95 -39.18
N ARG A 155 -7.95 11.23 -37.88
CA ARG A 155 -8.70 12.31 -37.23
C ARG A 155 -8.28 13.64 -37.85
N ARG A 156 -9.23 14.38 -38.42
CA ARG A 156 -9.02 15.79 -38.79
C ARG A 156 -8.95 16.63 -37.51
N VAL A 157 -7.88 17.41 -37.39
CA VAL A 157 -7.72 18.45 -36.36
C VAL A 157 -8.35 19.74 -36.90
N PRO A 158 -9.29 20.40 -36.19
CA PRO A 158 -9.77 21.72 -36.59
C PRO A 158 -8.69 22.79 -36.33
N PRO A 159 -8.57 23.84 -37.17
CA PRO A 159 -7.57 24.87 -37.00
C PRO A 159 -7.84 25.71 -35.73
N ALA A 160 -6.75 26.13 -35.08
CA ALA A 160 -6.77 27.07 -33.97
C ALA A 160 -7.29 28.44 -34.45
N ALA A 161 -8.24 29.00 -33.70
CA ALA A 161 -8.63 30.40 -33.85
C ALA A 161 -7.45 31.30 -33.41
N ALA A 162 -7.08 32.23 -34.27
CA ALA A 162 -6.11 33.29 -33.99
C ALA A 162 -6.85 34.60 -33.69
N ALA A 163 -6.27 35.36 -32.75
CA ALA A 163 -6.57 36.74 -32.32
C ALA A 163 -7.85 36.94 -31.49
#